data_AF-A0AAV3RJG4-F1
#
_entry.id   AF-A0AAV3RJG4-F1
#
_cell.length_a   1.000
_cell.length_b   1.000
_cell.length_c   1.000
_cell.angle_alpha   90.00
_cell.angle_beta   90.00
_cell.angle_gamma   90.00
#
_symmetry.space_group_name_H-M   'P 1'
#
loop_
_entity.id
_entity.type
_entity.pdbx_description
1 polymer ?
#
loop_
_entity_poly.entity_id
_entity_poly.type
_entity_poly.pdbx_seq_one_letter_code
_entity_poly.pdbx_strand_id
1 'polypeptide(L)'
;MPNFEKDPLDMSDMASSLPAAAAALSEEDRAGLVNALKSKLQDLAGQHVDVLELLTPTVRKRVEVLRELQTHHDEVEAKFFEERAALDAKYQKLYEPLYTKRYEIVNGVTEVEGVNEASEENEKPSEGETHVKGVPNFWLTALKANDVLAEEITERDEEALKYLKDIKWCRVDDPKGFKLEFFFNPNPFFKNDVLTKMYHMIDEDDPILEKAIGTVIEWYPGKCLTQKLLKKKPKKGSKNAKPIMRTEICDSFFNFFKPPEVPEDEDDIDEGTAEELQNQMEQDYDIGTTIRDKIIPHAVSWFTGEAAQGEDFEDIEDDDDDEDEDEDEEEEDEDEDDDDEEEDKKVGKSKKPSRSKKNARAQTGEDQERPPECKQQ
;
A
#
# COMPACT_ATOMS: atom_id res chain seq x y z
N MET A 1 17.49 41.81 10.81
CA MET A 1 18.00 41.72 9.44
C MET A 1 19.25 40.85 9.44
N PRO A 2 19.13 39.57 9.07
CA PRO A 2 20.24 38.79 8.56
C PRO A 2 20.39 39.08 7.06
N ASN A 3 21.62 39.31 6.62
CA ASN A 3 21.99 39.54 5.24
C ASN A 3 22.10 38.15 4.59
N PHE A 4 21.15 37.75 3.76
CA PHE A 4 21.30 36.57 2.92
C PHE A 4 22.16 36.99 1.73
N GLU A 5 23.48 36.73 1.82
CA GLU A 5 24.35 36.76 0.66
C GLU A 5 23.83 35.75 -0.37
N LYS A 6 23.75 36.20 -1.62
CA LYS A 6 23.41 35.39 -2.79
C LYS A 6 24.53 34.39 -3.02
N ASP A 7 24.47 33.22 -2.39
CA ASP A 7 25.27 32.09 -2.84
C ASP A 7 24.60 31.51 -4.10
N PRO A 8 25.33 31.39 -5.23
CA PRO A 8 24.82 30.68 -6.39
C PRO A 8 24.61 29.22 -6.01
N LEU A 9 23.45 28.66 -6.39
CA LEU A 9 23.17 27.22 -6.24
C LEU A 9 24.34 26.43 -6.83
N ASP A 10 25.08 25.74 -5.97
CA ASP A 10 26.22 24.91 -6.37
C ASP A 10 25.70 23.62 -7.00
N MET A 11 25.66 23.62 -8.34
CA MET A 11 25.19 22.50 -9.17
C MET A 11 26.38 21.83 -9.88
N SER A 12 27.53 21.71 -9.21
CA SER A 12 28.70 21.00 -9.76
C SER A 12 28.45 19.50 -9.94
N ASP A 13 27.45 18.92 -9.27
CA ASP A 13 27.16 17.48 -9.25
C ASP A 13 26.07 16.99 -10.21
N MET A 14 25.48 17.88 -11.02
CA MET A 14 24.45 17.46 -11.99
C MET A 14 24.99 16.60 -13.15
N ALA A 15 26.31 16.60 -13.37
CA ALA A 15 26.92 15.76 -14.40
C ALA A 15 26.89 14.25 -14.05
N SER A 16 26.82 13.96 -12.74
CA SER A 16 26.70 12.62 -12.19
C SER A 16 25.25 12.11 -12.25
N SER A 17 24.23 12.97 -12.10
CA SER A 17 22.82 12.59 -11.93
C SER A 17 21.97 12.63 -13.22
N LEU A 18 22.44 12.01 -14.32
CA LEU A 18 21.64 11.88 -15.54
C LEU A 18 21.14 10.44 -15.76
N PRO A 19 19.91 10.25 -16.25
CA PRO A 19 19.32 8.94 -16.44
C PRO A 19 20.05 8.08 -17.49
N ALA A 20 20.04 6.75 -17.29
CA ALA A 20 20.78 5.75 -18.06
C ALA A 20 20.47 5.73 -19.58
N ALA A 21 19.35 6.31 -20.05
CA ALA A 21 19.09 6.51 -21.48
C ALA A 21 20.13 7.44 -22.16
N ALA A 22 20.83 8.26 -21.38
CA ALA A 22 21.92 9.12 -21.83
C ALA A 22 23.29 8.42 -21.85
N ALA A 23 23.41 7.25 -21.23
CA ALA A 23 24.66 6.47 -21.16
C ALA A 23 24.95 5.66 -22.44
N ALA A 24 23.95 5.51 -23.33
CA ALA A 24 24.14 5.02 -24.69
C ALA A 24 24.68 6.11 -25.65
N LEU A 25 24.77 7.35 -25.17
CA LEU A 25 25.25 8.50 -25.91
C LEU A 25 26.74 8.73 -25.60
N SER A 26 27.46 9.41 -26.49
CA SER A 26 28.88 9.70 -26.25
C SER A 26 29.05 10.60 -25.01
N GLU A 27 30.25 10.66 -24.41
CA GLU A 27 30.53 11.58 -23.29
C GLU A 27 30.14 13.04 -23.62
N GLU A 28 30.21 13.42 -24.91
CA GLU A 28 29.84 14.74 -25.43
C GLU A 28 28.31 14.95 -25.44
N ASP A 29 27.54 13.92 -25.78
CA ASP A 29 26.07 13.93 -25.77
C ASP A 29 25.50 13.84 -24.34
N ARG A 30 26.14 13.08 -23.44
CA ARG A 30 25.80 13.04 -22.00
C ARG A 30 26.03 14.41 -21.39
N ALA A 31 27.21 15.01 -21.60
CA ALA A 31 27.46 16.39 -21.18
C ALA A 31 26.46 17.40 -21.79
N GLY A 32 26.03 17.17 -23.03
CA GLY A 32 24.96 17.93 -23.68
C GLY A 32 23.62 17.83 -22.95
N LEU A 33 23.21 16.63 -22.54
CA LEU A 33 21.98 16.42 -21.78
C LEU A 33 22.05 16.98 -20.36
N VAL A 34 23.20 16.89 -19.68
CA VAL A 34 23.42 17.48 -18.34
C VAL A 34 23.22 18.97 -18.45
N ASN A 35 23.89 19.58 -19.44
CA ASN A 35 23.79 21.00 -19.67
C ASN A 35 22.38 21.40 -20.11
N ALA A 36 21.65 20.55 -20.83
CA ALA A 36 20.25 20.79 -21.19
C ALA A 36 19.31 20.69 -19.98
N LEU A 37 19.49 19.69 -19.09
CA LEU A 37 18.71 19.55 -17.85
C LEU A 37 19.03 20.67 -16.87
N LYS A 38 20.32 20.99 -16.70
CA LYS A 38 20.80 22.11 -15.89
C LYS A 38 20.30 23.43 -16.46
N SER A 39 20.32 23.62 -17.78
CA SER A 39 19.71 24.79 -18.44
C SER A 39 18.20 24.81 -18.21
N LYS A 40 17.50 23.68 -18.28
CA LYS A 40 16.04 23.62 -18.11
C LYS A 40 15.62 23.81 -16.65
N LEU A 41 16.39 23.31 -15.68
CA LEU A 41 16.21 23.57 -14.25
C LEU A 41 16.63 24.99 -13.88
N GLN A 42 17.68 25.54 -14.49
CA GLN A 42 18.03 26.96 -14.39
C GLN A 42 17.01 27.85 -15.11
N ASP A 43 16.34 27.37 -16.15
CA ASP A 43 15.26 28.06 -16.85
C ASP A 43 13.94 27.95 -16.08
N LEU A 44 13.65 26.85 -15.37
CA LEU A 44 12.47 26.72 -14.50
C LEU A 44 12.64 27.48 -13.18
N ALA A 45 13.79 27.31 -12.52
CA ALA A 45 14.16 28.12 -11.36
C ALA A 45 14.34 29.58 -11.76
N GLY A 46 14.92 29.82 -12.94
CA GLY A 46 14.99 31.11 -13.62
C GLY A 46 13.62 31.70 -13.81
N GLN A 47 12.66 30.98 -14.41
CA GLN A 47 11.26 31.39 -14.62
C GLN A 47 10.54 31.71 -13.31
N HIS A 48 10.73 30.94 -12.24
CA HIS A 48 10.14 31.25 -10.93
C HIS A 48 10.73 32.51 -10.28
N VAL A 49 12.02 32.75 -10.49
CA VAL A 49 12.71 33.99 -10.06
C VAL A 49 12.37 35.15 -11.02
N ASP A 50 12.13 34.87 -12.30
CA ASP A 50 11.79 35.82 -13.36
C ASP A 50 10.34 36.29 -13.22
N VAL A 51 9.41 35.46 -12.74
CA VAL A 51 8.02 35.90 -12.53
C VAL A 51 8.01 37.16 -11.68
N LEU A 52 8.68 37.18 -10.52
CA LEU A 52 8.74 38.36 -9.65
C LEU A 52 9.47 39.56 -10.28
N GLU A 53 10.46 39.29 -11.15
CA GLU A 53 11.21 40.31 -11.88
C GLU A 53 10.44 40.90 -13.08
N LEU A 54 9.56 40.11 -13.69
CA LEU A 54 8.63 40.46 -14.77
C LEU A 54 7.38 41.17 -14.25
N LEU A 55 7.05 41.02 -12.96
CA LEU A 55 5.95 41.74 -12.33
C LEU A 55 6.25 43.25 -12.23
N THR A 56 5.26 44.06 -12.59
CA THR A 56 5.31 45.51 -12.34
C THR A 56 5.52 45.80 -10.84
N PRO A 57 6.14 46.93 -10.45
CA PRO A 57 6.40 47.25 -9.04
C PRO A 57 5.16 47.18 -8.14
N THR A 58 4.00 47.56 -8.69
CA THR A 58 2.72 47.48 -7.99
C THR A 58 2.30 46.03 -7.71
N VAL A 59 2.47 45.12 -8.67
CA VAL A 59 2.10 43.72 -8.52
C VAL A 59 3.10 43.00 -7.62
N ARG A 60 4.41 43.30 -7.71
CA ARG A 60 5.41 42.79 -6.78
C ARG A 60 5.08 43.12 -5.33
N LYS A 61 4.70 44.37 -5.05
CA LYS A 61 4.29 44.80 -3.71
C LYS A 61 3.05 44.05 -3.21
N ARG A 62 2.12 43.68 -4.10
CA ARG A 62 0.97 42.82 -3.74
C ARG A 62 1.43 41.41 -3.39
N VAL A 63 2.36 40.83 -4.15
CA VAL A 63 2.93 39.49 -3.85
C VAL A 63 3.71 39.49 -2.54
N GLU A 64 4.42 40.57 -2.21
CA GLU A 64 5.07 40.72 -0.89
C GLU A 64 4.04 40.66 0.25
N VAL A 65 2.89 41.34 0.11
CA VAL A 65 1.79 41.25 1.07
C VAL A 65 1.19 39.84 1.12
N LEU A 66 1.04 39.15 -0.02
CA LEU A 66 0.58 37.76 -0.05
C LEU A 66 1.54 36.81 0.66
N ARG A 67 2.85 37.03 0.54
CA ARG A 67 3.87 36.27 1.28
C ARG A 67 3.78 36.51 2.78
N GLU A 68 3.58 37.75 3.20
CA GLU A 68 3.32 38.06 4.61
C GLU A 68 2.06 37.33 5.11
N LEU A 69 0.98 37.31 4.32
CA LEU A 69 -0.22 36.53 4.66
C LEU A 69 0.04 35.03 4.74
N GLN A 70 0.83 34.46 3.82
CA GLN A 70 1.23 33.06 3.88
C GLN A 70 1.99 32.76 5.18
N THR A 71 2.92 33.62 5.59
CA THR A 71 3.61 33.43 6.89
C THR A 71 2.63 33.40 8.07
N HIS A 72 1.58 34.24 8.07
CA HIS A 72 0.56 34.19 9.12
C HIS A 72 -0.29 32.91 9.04
N HIS A 73 -0.56 32.39 7.83
CA HIS A 73 -1.22 31.11 7.64
C HIS A 73 -0.38 29.97 8.25
N ASP A 74 0.90 29.89 7.88
CA ASP A 74 1.84 28.87 8.37
C ASP A 74 1.97 28.91 9.91
N GLU A 75 1.93 30.12 10.51
CA GLU A 75 1.92 30.29 11.98
C GLU A 75 0.64 29.76 12.66
N VAL A 76 -0.51 29.84 11.98
CA VAL A 76 -1.78 29.29 12.50
C VAL A 76 -1.80 27.79 12.32
N GLU A 77 -1.36 27.30 11.17
CA GLU A 77 -1.23 25.88 10.85
C GLU A 77 -0.28 25.16 11.82
N ALA A 78 0.88 25.75 12.13
CA ALA A 78 1.79 25.22 13.14
C ALA A 78 1.13 25.04 14.52
N LYS A 79 0.23 25.96 14.92
CA LYS A 79 -0.54 25.82 16.16
C LYS A 79 -1.60 24.72 16.07
N PHE A 80 -2.25 24.59 14.91
CA PHE A 80 -3.19 23.51 14.67
C PHE A 80 -2.49 22.15 14.85
N PHE A 81 -1.31 21.96 14.27
CA PHE A 81 -0.55 20.71 14.43
C PHE A 81 -0.07 20.48 15.87
N GLU A 82 0.36 21.52 16.59
CA GLU A 82 0.69 21.40 18.02
C GLU A 82 -0.52 20.95 18.84
N GLU A 83 -1.70 21.53 18.59
CA GLU A 83 -2.94 21.17 19.28
C GLU A 83 -3.42 19.76 18.91
N ARG A 84 -3.33 19.37 17.63
CA ARG A 84 -3.64 18.02 17.13
C ARG A 84 -2.74 16.97 17.80
N ALA A 85 -1.43 17.18 17.80
CA ALA A 85 -0.48 16.27 18.43
C ALA A 85 -0.73 16.13 19.95
N ALA A 86 -1.06 17.23 20.62
CA ALA A 86 -1.42 17.20 22.04
C ALA A 86 -2.74 16.43 22.29
N LEU A 87 -3.71 16.55 21.38
CA LEU A 87 -4.99 15.84 21.44
C LEU A 87 -4.80 14.33 21.24
N ASP A 88 -4.02 13.94 20.23
CA ASP A 88 -3.70 12.54 19.96
C ASP A 88 -2.96 11.92 21.15
N ALA A 89 -1.95 12.59 21.69
CA ALA A 89 -1.22 12.14 22.87
C ALA A 89 -2.11 12.01 24.11
N LYS A 90 -3.14 12.86 24.24
CA LYS A 90 -4.13 12.76 25.32
C LYS A 90 -5.00 11.51 25.15
N TYR A 91 -5.54 11.26 23.95
CA TYR A 91 -6.41 10.11 23.72
C TYR A 91 -5.65 8.79 23.73
N GLN A 92 -4.40 8.76 23.28
CA GLN A 92 -3.55 7.57 23.38
C GLN A 92 -3.42 7.09 24.85
N LYS A 93 -3.25 8.03 25.80
CA LYS A 93 -3.22 7.71 27.23
C LYS A 93 -4.56 7.20 27.77
N LEU A 94 -5.68 7.63 27.17
CA LEU A 94 -7.01 7.15 27.54
C LEU A 94 -7.30 5.76 26.97
N TYR A 95 -6.73 5.41 25.82
CA TYR A 95 -6.85 4.09 25.21
C TYR A 95 -5.95 3.03 25.86
N GLU A 96 -4.76 3.40 26.35
CA GLU A 96 -3.81 2.51 27.00
C GLU A 96 -4.42 1.57 28.08
N PRO A 97 -5.22 2.05 29.07
CA PRO A 97 -5.85 1.16 30.04
C PRO A 97 -6.88 0.20 29.42
N LEU A 98 -7.57 0.61 28.35
CA LEU A 98 -8.52 -0.25 27.63
C LEU A 98 -7.79 -1.37 26.90
N TYR A 99 -6.70 -1.05 26.19
CA TYR A 99 -5.87 -2.05 25.52
C TYR A 99 -5.16 -2.97 26.50
N THR A 100 -4.72 -2.45 27.65
CA THR A 100 -4.16 -3.28 28.74
C THR A 100 -5.21 -4.28 29.25
N LYS A 101 -6.44 -3.83 29.49
CA LYS A 101 -7.53 -4.72 29.91
C LYS A 101 -7.88 -5.76 28.83
N ARG A 102 -7.92 -5.36 27.55
CA ARG A 102 -8.08 -6.30 26.43
C ARG A 102 -6.99 -7.36 26.45
N TYR A 103 -5.73 -6.95 26.58
CA TYR A 103 -4.59 -7.86 26.67
C TYR A 103 -4.76 -8.87 27.80
N GLU A 104 -5.14 -8.42 29.00
CA GLU A 104 -5.35 -9.29 30.16
C GLU A 104 -6.45 -10.35 29.90
N ILE A 105 -7.56 -9.95 29.29
CA ILE A 105 -8.68 -10.85 28.97
C ILE A 105 -8.27 -11.83 27.87
N VAL A 106 -7.72 -11.35 26.77
CA VAL A 106 -7.27 -12.17 25.62
C VAL A 106 -6.27 -13.23 26.06
N ASN A 107 -5.38 -12.90 27.01
CA ASN A 107 -4.37 -13.83 27.52
C ASN A 107 -4.80 -14.60 28.78
N GLY A 108 -6.04 -14.43 29.25
CA GLY A 108 -6.58 -15.09 30.44
C GLY A 108 -5.80 -14.80 31.73
N VAL A 109 -5.25 -13.58 31.85
CA VAL A 109 -4.60 -13.08 33.07
C VAL A 109 -5.66 -12.69 34.10
N THR A 110 -6.75 -12.11 33.61
CA THR A 110 -7.90 -11.67 34.42
C THR A 110 -9.12 -12.49 34.02
N GLU A 111 -9.73 -13.18 34.98
CA GLU A 111 -11.00 -13.89 34.80
C GLU A 111 -12.15 -12.88 34.75
N VAL A 112 -13.04 -13.01 33.77
CA VAL A 112 -14.18 -12.10 33.58
C VAL A 112 -15.40 -12.65 34.33
N GLU A 113 -16.13 -11.78 35.03
CA GLU A 113 -17.38 -12.15 35.72
C GLU A 113 -18.37 -12.77 34.72
N GLY A 114 -18.90 -13.96 35.02
CA GLY A 114 -19.84 -14.71 34.17
C GLY A 114 -19.27 -15.93 33.42
N VAL A 115 -17.94 -16.07 33.31
CA VAL A 115 -17.31 -17.23 32.62
C VAL A 115 -17.57 -18.55 33.39
N ASN A 116 -17.63 -18.48 34.71
CA ASN A 116 -17.94 -19.64 35.57
C ASN A 116 -19.43 -20.04 35.52
N GLU A 117 -20.34 -19.13 35.16
CA GLU A 117 -21.78 -19.45 35.07
C GLU A 117 -22.12 -20.08 33.71
N ALA A 118 -21.46 -19.64 32.63
CA ALA A 118 -21.65 -20.20 31.29
C ALA A 118 -21.11 -21.64 31.13
N SER A 119 -20.12 -22.02 31.95
CA SER A 119 -19.52 -23.37 31.94
C SER A 119 -20.35 -24.41 32.70
N GLU A 120 -21.31 -24.00 33.54
CA GLU A 120 -22.16 -24.91 34.31
C GLU A 120 -23.48 -25.28 33.59
N GLU A 121 -23.95 -24.47 32.64
CA GLU A 121 -25.30 -24.68 32.07
C GLU A 121 -25.38 -25.54 30.80
N ASN A 122 -24.28 -25.93 30.11
CA ASN A 122 -24.48 -26.64 28.84
C ASN A 122 -23.50 -27.68 28.29
N GLU A 123 -22.46 -28.15 28.97
CA GLU A 123 -21.67 -29.27 28.40
C GLU A 123 -21.28 -30.33 29.44
N LYS A 124 -21.62 -31.59 29.12
CA LYS A 124 -20.95 -32.73 29.75
C LYS A 124 -19.46 -32.59 29.43
N PRO A 125 -18.55 -32.68 30.41
CA PRO A 125 -17.13 -32.53 30.15
C PRO A 125 -16.71 -33.64 29.19
N SER A 126 -16.31 -33.26 27.98
CA SER A 126 -15.57 -34.14 27.09
C SER A 126 -14.24 -34.46 27.77
N GLU A 127 -13.90 -35.75 27.88
CA GLU A 127 -12.59 -36.18 28.40
C GLU A 127 -11.47 -35.63 27.48
N GLY A 128 -10.97 -34.44 27.79
CA GLY A 128 -9.90 -33.79 27.02
C GLY A 128 -9.83 -32.26 27.09
N GLU A 129 -10.81 -31.57 27.67
CA GLU A 129 -10.80 -30.10 27.77
C GLU A 129 -9.76 -29.61 28.78
N THR A 130 -8.55 -29.36 28.28
CA THR A 130 -7.60 -28.48 28.94
C THR A 130 -8.26 -27.11 29.09
N HIS A 131 -8.44 -26.65 30.33
CA HIS A 131 -8.90 -25.30 30.69
C HIS A 131 -8.37 -24.26 29.71
N VAL A 132 -9.21 -23.78 28.80
CA VAL A 132 -8.81 -22.87 27.74
C VAL A 132 -8.54 -21.52 28.40
N LYS A 133 -7.27 -21.11 28.44
CA LYS A 133 -6.87 -19.85 29.05
C LYS A 133 -7.02 -18.71 28.04
N GLY A 134 -7.82 -17.71 28.39
CA GLY A 134 -8.03 -16.51 27.55
C GLY A 134 -8.86 -16.78 26.30
N VAL A 135 -8.59 -16.02 25.23
CA VAL A 135 -9.27 -16.13 23.93
C VAL A 135 -8.24 -16.64 22.91
N PRO A 136 -8.24 -17.96 22.60
CA PRO A 136 -7.28 -18.54 21.67
C PRO A 136 -7.35 -17.90 20.29
N ASN A 137 -6.18 -17.77 19.65
CA ASN A 137 -6.04 -17.28 18.28
C ASN A 137 -6.65 -15.88 18.03
N PHE A 138 -6.91 -15.09 19.08
CA PHE A 138 -7.58 -13.79 18.96
C PHE A 138 -6.99 -12.91 17.85
N TRP A 139 -5.68 -12.64 17.91
CA TRP A 139 -5.03 -11.80 16.91
C TRP A 139 -4.93 -12.47 15.54
N LEU A 140 -4.67 -13.78 15.46
CA LEU A 140 -4.66 -14.48 14.18
C LEU A 140 -6.02 -14.37 13.47
N THR A 141 -7.12 -14.62 14.20
CA THR A 141 -8.47 -14.50 13.66
C THR A 141 -8.78 -13.06 13.26
N ALA A 142 -8.44 -12.06 14.08
CA ALA A 142 -8.66 -10.66 13.76
C ALA A 142 -7.87 -10.22 12.51
N LEU A 143 -6.59 -10.59 12.40
CA LEU A 143 -5.77 -10.26 11.23
C LEU A 143 -6.32 -10.91 9.96
N LYS A 144 -6.74 -12.18 10.02
CA LYS A 144 -7.31 -12.90 8.87
C LYS A 144 -8.70 -12.45 8.44
N ALA A 145 -9.41 -11.71 9.29
CA ALA A 145 -10.72 -11.17 8.97
C ALA A 145 -10.65 -9.89 8.12
N ASN A 146 -9.47 -9.28 8.01
CA ASN A 146 -9.22 -8.10 7.20
C ASN A 146 -8.54 -8.52 5.90
N ASP A 147 -9.07 -8.09 4.75
CA ASP A 147 -8.65 -8.60 3.44
C ASP A 147 -7.19 -8.27 3.10
N VAL A 148 -6.75 -7.03 3.36
CA VAL A 148 -5.35 -6.59 3.16
C VAL A 148 -4.37 -7.52 3.88
N LEU A 149 -4.71 -7.94 5.10
CA LEU A 149 -3.86 -8.80 5.91
C LEU A 149 -4.05 -10.29 5.63
N ALA A 150 -5.25 -10.70 5.21
CA ALA A 150 -5.55 -12.08 4.86
C ALA A 150 -4.73 -12.54 3.65
N GLU A 151 -4.50 -11.66 2.67
CA GLU A 151 -3.67 -11.94 1.49
C GLU A 151 -2.20 -12.21 1.84
N GLU A 152 -1.69 -11.57 2.89
CA GLU A 152 -0.31 -11.73 3.35
C GLU A 152 -0.10 -12.97 4.23
N ILE A 153 -1.16 -13.49 4.85
CA ILE A 153 -1.07 -14.61 5.81
C ILE A 153 -1.23 -15.95 5.10
N THR A 154 -0.13 -16.71 5.03
CA THR A 154 -0.18 -18.09 4.52
C THR A 154 -0.52 -19.10 5.61
N GLU A 155 -0.99 -20.29 5.24
CA GLU A 155 -1.29 -21.40 6.17
C GLU A 155 -0.11 -21.74 7.10
N ARG A 156 1.14 -21.55 6.63
CA ARG A 156 2.34 -21.81 7.44
C ARG A 156 2.58 -20.75 8.51
N ASP A 157 2.15 -19.52 8.26
CA ASP A 157 2.30 -18.40 9.17
C ASP A 157 1.32 -18.49 10.34
N GLU A 158 0.12 -19.04 10.08
CA GLU A 158 -0.90 -19.25 11.10
C GLU A 158 -0.35 -19.95 12.35
N GLU A 159 0.43 -21.02 12.17
CA GLU A 159 0.99 -21.77 13.30
C GLU A 159 1.92 -20.93 14.19
N ALA A 160 2.61 -19.93 13.63
CA ALA A 160 3.42 -18.99 14.41
C ALA A 160 2.56 -17.86 15.00
N LEU A 161 1.58 -17.36 14.24
CA LEU A 161 0.65 -16.31 14.67
C LEU A 161 -0.28 -16.75 15.81
N LYS A 162 -0.52 -18.06 16.02
CA LYS A 162 -1.19 -18.58 17.22
C LYS A 162 -0.49 -18.19 18.53
N TYR A 163 0.80 -17.85 18.48
CA TYR A 163 1.58 -17.41 19.63
C TYR A 163 1.57 -15.89 19.82
N LEU A 164 0.93 -15.12 18.94
CA LEU A 164 0.82 -13.66 19.04
C LEU A 164 -0.10 -13.30 20.21
N LYS A 165 0.47 -12.65 21.25
CA LYS A 165 -0.24 -12.27 22.48
C LYS A 165 -0.81 -10.86 22.44
N ASP A 166 -0.15 -9.95 21.72
CA ASP A 166 -0.56 -8.55 21.63
C ASP A 166 0.02 -7.87 20.40
N ILE A 167 -0.66 -6.84 19.92
CA ILE A 167 -0.15 -5.89 18.93
C ILE A 167 -0.34 -4.49 19.50
N LYS A 168 0.73 -3.72 19.55
CA LYS A 168 0.70 -2.31 19.98
C LYS A 168 1.30 -1.43 18.91
N TRP A 169 0.98 -0.15 18.98
CA TRP A 169 1.68 0.86 18.23
C TRP A 169 2.02 2.07 19.10
N CYS A 170 3.07 2.78 18.73
CA CYS A 170 3.42 4.07 19.31
C CYS A 170 3.94 5.03 18.24
N ARG A 171 3.70 6.32 18.47
CA ARG A 171 4.30 7.40 17.69
C ARG A 171 5.78 7.53 18.03
N VAL A 172 6.58 7.90 17.04
CA VAL A 172 8.01 8.18 17.15
C VAL A 172 8.22 9.61 16.66
N ASP A 173 8.86 10.47 17.46
CA ASP A 173 8.99 11.89 17.12
C ASP A 173 10.32 12.23 16.43
N ASP A 174 11.35 11.39 16.57
CA ASP A 174 12.70 11.63 16.01
C ASP A 174 13.43 10.33 15.62
N PRO A 175 13.50 10.01 14.31
CA PRO A 175 12.77 10.65 13.21
C PRO A 175 11.25 10.43 13.35
N LYS A 176 10.45 11.33 12.77
CA LYS A 176 8.97 11.26 12.84
C LYS A 176 8.46 9.94 12.27
N GLY A 177 7.33 9.46 12.80
CA GLY A 177 6.62 8.30 12.26
C GLY A 177 5.99 7.43 13.35
N PHE A 178 5.89 6.13 13.11
CA PHE A 178 5.30 5.21 14.08
C PHE A 178 5.95 3.82 14.06
N LYS A 179 5.77 3.12 15.17
CA LYS A 179 6.30 1.78 15.40
C LYS A 179 5.18 0.85 15.82
N LEU A 180 5.07 -0.28 15.13
CA LEU A 180 4.27 -1.44 15.50
C LEU A 180 5.12 -2.44 16.29
N GLU A 181 4.54 -3.02 17.34
CA GLU A 181 5.16 -4.02 18.20
C GLU A 181 4.27 -5.25 18.32
N PHE A 182 4.76 -6.37 17.82
CA PHE A 182 4.09 -7.66 17.81
C PHE A 182 4.71 -8.52 18.89
N PHE A 183 3.92 -8.78 19.92
CA PHE A 183 4.36 -9.47 21.10
C PHE A 183 4.01 -10.96 20.96
N PHE A 184 5.00 -11.85 21.11
CA PHE A 184 4.81 -13.29 21.03
C PHE A 184 5.04 -13.97 22.38
N ASN A 185 4.36 -15.09 22.57
CA ASN A 185 4.74 -16.09 23.57
C ASN A 185 5.93 -16.92 23.06
N PRO A 186 6.66 -17.60 23.96
CA PRO A 186 7.67 -18.58 23.56
C PRO A 186 7.07 -19.59 22.59
N ASN A 187 7.66 -19.68 21.40
CA ASN A 187 7.11 -20.42 20.27
C ASN A 187 8.19 -21.28 19.60
N PRO A 188 7.82 -22.29 18.79
CA PRO A 188 8.78 -23.21 18.18
C PRO A 188 9.41 -22.69 16.87
N PHE A 189 9.16 -21.44 16.48
CA PHE A 189 9.58 -20.89 15.18
C PHE A 189 10.78 -19.97 15.28
N PHE A 190 10.77 -19.04 16.23
CA PHE A 190 11.82 -18.05 16.44
C PHE A 190 12.01 -17.72 17.92
N LYS A 191 13.13 -17.07 18.24
CA LYS A 191 13.48 -16.71 19.63
C LYS A 191 12.91 -15.36 20.10
N ASN A 192 12.59 -14.47 19.17
CA ASN A 192 12.14 -13.13 19.49
C ASN A 192 10.84 -13.15 20.29
N ASP A 193 10.81 -12.45 21.42
CA ASP A 193 9.58 -12.21 22.20
C ASP A 193 8.77 -11.05 21.62
N VAL A 194 9.44 -10.14 20.90
CA VAL A 194 8.82 -8.98 20.24
C VAL A 194 9.43 -8.83 18.84
N LEU A 195 8.57 -8.74 17.84
CA LEU A 195 8.93 -8.30 16.49
C LEU A 195 8.42 -6.87 16.29
N THR A 196 9.23 -6.00 15.70
CA THR A 196 8.87 -4.60 15.52
C THR A 196 8.97 -4.19 14.06
N LYS A 197 8.08 -3.29 13.66
CA LYS A 197 8.10 -2.62 12.36
C LYS A 197 7.99 -1.12 12.60
N MET A 198 8.86 -0.33 12.01
CA MET A 198 8.92 1.11 12.19
C MET A 198 8.88 1.78 10.82
N TYR A 199 8.07 2.82 10.70
CA TYR A 199 8.01 3.66 9.52
C TYR A 199 8.48 5.06 9.91
N HIS A 200 9.48 5.57 9.21
CA HIS A 200 9.93 6.95 9.30
C HIS A 200 9.20 7.76 8.24
N MET A 201 8.61 8.87 8.67
CA MET A 201 7.84 9.79 7.84
C MET A 201 8.56 11.12 7.75
N ILE A 202 8.52 11.71 6.56
CA ILE A 202 9.03 13.08 6.34
C ILE A 202 8.06 14.07 6.99
N ASP A 203 6.76 13.85 6.78
CA ASP A 203 5.68 14.64 7.34
C ASP A 203 4.58 13.71 7.90
N GLU A 204 3.90 14.16 8.96
CA GLU A 204 2.82 13.38 9.59
C GLU A 204 1.45 13.72 9.04
N ASP A 205 1.31 14.90 8.44
CA ASP A 205 0.06 15.42 7.90
C ASP A 205 -0.07 15.14 6.40
N ASP A 206 1.05 15.16 5.68
CA ASP A 206 1.19 14.53 4.35
C ASP A 206 2.13 13.33 4.46
N PRO A 207 1.63 12.12 4.74
CA PRO A 207 2.44 10.98 5.17
C PRO A 207 3.32 10.43 4.04
N ILE A 208 4.42 11.12 3.76
CA ILE A 208 5.44 10.67 2.82
C ILE A 208 6.38 9.73 3.56
N LEU A 209 6.34 8.45 3.17
CA LEU A 209 7.22 7.42 3.70
C LEU A 209 8.67 7.67 3.28
N GLU A 210 9.55 7.91 4.25
CA GLU A 210 10.98 8.00 4.02
C GLU A 210 11.62 6.60 4.03
N LYS A 211 11.29 5.80 5.04
CA LYS A 211 11.94 4.50 5.27
C LYS A 211 11.11 3.58 6.14
N ALA A 212 11.15 2.29 5.83
CA ALA A 212 10.64 1.23 6.71
C ALA A 212 11.79 0.41 7.31
N ILE A 213 11.67 0.06 8.59
CA ILE A 213 12.65 -0.73 9.35
C ILE A 213 11.93 -1.87 10.06
N GLY A 214 12.31 -3.11 9.76
CA GLY A 214 11.77 -4.29 10.42
C GLY A 214 12.78 -5.01 11.31
N THR A 215 12.28 -5.86 12.21
CA THR A 215 13.11 -6.70 13.07
C THR A 215 13.63 -7.93 12.36
N VAL A 216 14.93 -8.18 12.48
CA VAL A 216 15.53 -9.46 12.05
C VAL A 216 15.00 -10.60 12.93
N ILE A 217 14.29 -11.54 12.30
CA ILE A 217 13.71 -12.70 12.99
C ILE A 217 14.78 -13.78 13.21
N GLU A 218 14.98 -14.17 14.46
CA GLU A 218 15.91 -15.22 14.88
C GLU A 218 15.26 -16.60 14.79
N TRP A 219 15.06 -17.08 13.56
CA TRP A 219 14.46 -18.39 13.28
C TRP A 219 15.26 -19.55 13.88
N TYR A 220 14.54 -20.53 14.44
CA TYR A 220 15.13 -21.82 14.77
C TYR A 220 15.49 -22.61 13.50
N PRO A 221 16.45 -23.56 13.58
CA PRO A 221 16.87 -24.35 12.44
C PRO A 221 15.70 -25.07 11.74
N GLY A 222 15.51 -24.78 10.45
CA GLY A 222 14.44 -25.38 9.63
C GLY A 222 13.03 -24.86 9.90
N LYS A 223 12.90 -23.74 10.63
CA LYS A 223 11.61 -23.11 10.98
C LYS A 223 11.37 -21.76 10.30
N CYS A 224 12.29 -21.33 9.44
CA CYS A 224 12.13 -20.11 8.65
C CYS A 224 10.91 -20.21 7.75
N LEU A 225 9.94 -19.31 7.93
CA LEU A 225 8.69 -19.31 7.16
C LEU A 225 8.81 -18.54 5.85
N THR A 226 9.71 -17.55 5.80
CA THR A 226 9.99 -16.68 4.65
C THR A 226 10.87 -17.32 3.58
N GLN A 227 11.39 -18.53 3.82
CA GLN A 227 12.31 -19.21 2.92
C GLN A 227 12.04 -20.71 2.81
N LYS A 228 12.15 -21.25 1.59
CA LYS A 228 12.08 -22.69 1.30
C LYS A 228 13.45 -23.24 0.89
N LEU A 229 13.85 -24.36 1.49
CA LEU A 229 15.08 -25.09 1.14
C LEU A 229 14.82 -26.10 0.02
N LEU A 230 15.28 -25.79 -1.19
CA LEU A 230 15.22 -26.69 -2.33
C LEU A 230 16.50 -27.52 -2.45
N LYS A 231 16.35 -28.85 -2.48
CA LYS A 231 17.44 -29.79 -2.74
C LYS A 231 17.55 -30.04 -4.24
N LYS A 232 18.57 -29.48 -4.91
CA LYS A 232 18.88 -29.83 -6.30
C LYS A 232 19.69 -31.13 -6.35
N LYS A 233 19.27 -32.06 -7.23
CA LYS A 233 20.05 -33.27 -7.53
C LYS A 233 21.42 -32.88 -8.11
N PRO A 234 22.52 -33.51 -7.66
CA PRO A 234 23.84 -33.22 -8.22
C PRO A 234 23.87 -33.54 -9.72
N LYS A 235 24.62 -32.74 -10.50
CA LYS A 235 24.78 -32.94 -11.95
C LYS A 235 25.28 -34.36 -12.24
N LYS A 236 24.67 -35.00 -13.25
CA LYS A 236 24.97 -36.37 -13.70
C LYS A 236 26.45 -36.45 -14.11
N GLY A 237 27.28 -37.07 -13.26
CA GLY A 237 28.72 -37.25 -13.51
C GLY A 237 29.60 -37.23 -12.27
N SER A 238 29.17 -36.61 -11.16
CA SER A 238 29.97 -36.54 -9.94
C SER A 238 29.66 -37.69 -8.98
N LYS A 239 30.60 -38.65 -8.85
CA LYS A 239 30.43 -39.88 -8.05
C LYS A 239 30.37 -39.64 -6.52
N ASN A 240 30.54 -38.41 -6.03
CA ASN A 240 30.52 -38.06 -4.60
C ASN A 240 30.02 -36.62 -4.29
N ALA A 241 29.13 -36.04 -5.11
CA ALA A 241 28.66 -34.67 -4.85
C ALA A 241 27.54 -34.63 -3.79
N LYS A 242 27.77 -33.89 -2.70
CA LYS A 242 26.75 -33.54 -1.71
C LYS A 242 25.59 -32.78 -2.39
N PRO A 243 24.32 -32.96 -1.97
CA PRO A 243 23.20 -32.18 -2.50
C PRO A 243 23.44 -30.68 -2.32
N ILE A 244 23.25 -29.89 -3.38
CA ILE A 244 23.31 -28.43 -3.30
C ILE A 244 21.96 -27.96 -2.77
N MET A 245 21.94 -27.35 -1.59
CA MET A 245 20.76 -26.70 -1.02
C MET A 245 20.71 -25.27 -1.57
N ARG A 246 19.63 -24.91 -2.26
CA ARG A 246 19.35 -23.54 -2.67
C ARG A 246 18.17 -23.04 -1.82
N THR A 247 18.31 -21.87 -1.25
CA THR A 247 17.24 -21.17 -0.53
C THR A 247 16.51 -20.28 -1.52
N GLU A 248 15.18 -20.31 -1.48
CA GLU A 248 14.29 -19.45 -2.27
C GLU A 248 13.35 -18.71 -1.32
N ILE A 249 13.17 -17.41 -1.54
CA ILE A 249 12.21 -16.60 -0.79
C ILE A 249 10.81 -17.05 -1.19
N CYS A 250 9.90 -17.10 -0.23
CA CYS A 250 8.51 -17.43 -0.49
C CYS A 250 7.58 -16.54 0.32
N ASP A 251 6.35 -16.44 -0.16
CA ASP A 251 5.28 -15.69 0.47
C ASP A 251 5.08 -16.17 1.92
N SER A 252 5.01 -15.17 2.80
CA SER A 252 4.88 -15.30 4.23
C SER A 252 4.62 -13.93 4.82
N PHE A 253 3.65 -13.83 5.72
CA PHE A 253 3.38 -12.60 6.49
C PHE A 253 4.63 -12.05 7.16
N PHE A 254 5.57 -12.92 7.57
CA PHE A 254 6.80 -12.51 8.24
C PHE A 254 7.81 -11.79 7.32
N ASN A 255 7.56 -11.71 6.01
CA ASN A 255 8.29 -10.81 5.11
C ASN A 255 8.02 -9.34 5.46
N PHE A 256 6.89 -9.01 6.10
CA PHE A 256 6.57 -7.68 6.62
C PHE A 256 7.66 -7.10 7.54
N PHE A 257 8.40 -7.94 8.26
CA PHE A 257 9.52 -7.53 9.12
C PHE A 257 10.86 -7.39 8.37
N LYS A 258 10.85 -7.60 7.06
CA LYS A 258 11.97 -7.38 6.16
C LYS A 258 11.48 -6.49 5.00
N PRO A 259 11.25 -5.20 5.27
CA PRO A 259 10.69 -4.29 4.28
C PRO A 259 11.59 -4.18 3.04
N PRO A 260 11.02 -3.77 1.90
CA PRO A 260 11.81 -3.45 0.71
C PRO A 260 12.87 -2.39 1.02
N GLU A 261 14.08 -2.58 0.52
CA GLU A 261 15.18 -1.61 0.68
C GLU A 261 15.28 -0.77 -0.59
N VAL A 262 15.26 0.55 -0.44
CA VAL A 262 15.57 1.49 -1.54
C VAL A 262 17.07 1.44 -1.78
N PRO A 263 17.55 1.01 -2.97
CA PRO A 263 18.97 1.06 -3.31
C PRO A 263 19.50 2.49 -3.23
N GLU A 264 20.71 2.64 -2.68
CA GLU A 264 21.34 3.97 -2.53
C GLU A 264 21.77 4.57 -3.88
N ASP A 265 21.95 3.72 -4.90
CA ASP A 265 22.34 4.08 -6.25
C ASP A 265 21.15 3.90 -7.22
N GLU A 266 20.46 5.00 -7.55
CA GLU A 266 19.32 5.01 -8.50
C GLU A 266 19.70 4.54 -9.91
N ASP A 267 20.99 4.61 -10.27
CA ASP A 267 21.53 4.23 -11.59
C ASP A 267 21.49 2.71 -11.87
N ASP A 268 21.26 1.88 -10.85
CA ASP A 268 21.24 0.41 -10.95
C ASP A 268 19.82 -0.19 -11.06
N ILE A 269 18.77 0.64 -11.03
CA ILE A 269 17.38 0.19 -11.07
C ILE A 269 16.75 0.63 -12.39
N ASP A 270 16.27 -0.32 -13.19
CA ASP A 270 15.44 0.02 -14.35
C ASP A 270 14.05 0.51 -13.93
N GLU A 271 13.39 1.29 -14.80
CA GLU A 271 12.07 1.90 -14.54
C GLU A 271 11.02 0.87 -14.07
N GLY A 272 11.02 -0.34 -14.64
CA GLY A 272 10.08 -1.39 -14.23
C GLY A 272 10.39 -1.95 -12.84
N THR A 273 11.67 -2.11 -12.49
CA THR A 273 12.08 -2.51 -11.14
C THR A 273 11.79 -1.40 -10.12
N ALA A 274 11.90 -0.13 -10.50
CA ALA A 274 11.56 0.99 -9.62
C ALA A 274 10.05 1.06 -9.33
N GLU A 275 9.20 0.86 -10.35
CA GLU A 275 7.74 0.77 -10.19
C GLU A 275 7.34 -0.42 -9.30
N GLU A 276 7.95 -1.60 -9.52
CA GLU A 276 7.71 -2.77 -8.67
C GLU A 276 8.12 -2.53 -7.22
N LEU A 277 9.25 -1.85 -6.99
CA LEU A 277 9.71 -1.49 -5.65
C LEU A 277 8.76 -0.49 -4.99
N GLN A 278 8.28 0.52 -5.72
CA GLN A 278 7.30 1.49 -5.21
C GLN A 278 6.01 0.80 -4.80
N ASN A 279 5.46 -0.07 -5.65
CA ASN A 279 4.26 -0.85 -5.34
C ASN A 279 4.44 -1.73 -4.09
N GLN A 280 5.61 -2.36 -3.93
CA GLN A 280 5.93 -3.14 -2.73
C GLN A 280 6.03 -2.27 -1.47
N MET A 281 6.58 -1.06 -1.57
CA MET A 281 6.68 -0.13 -0.44
C MET A 281 5.31 0.42 -0.05
N GLU A 282 4.46 0.75 -1.02
CA GLU A 282 3.09 1.19 -0.80
C GLU A 282 2.25 0.10 -0.13
N GLN A 283 2.31 -1.13 -0.66
CA GLN A 283 1.65 -2.28 -0.05
C GLN A 283 2.16 -2.54 1.38
N ASP A 284 3.47 -2.50 1.59
CA ASP A 284 4.06 -2.64 2.93
C ASP A 284 3.59 -1.55 3.89
N TYR A 285 3.42 -0.31 3.41
CA TYR A 285 2.90 0.80 4.19
C TYR A 285 1.41 0.62 4.51
N ASP A 286 0.60 0.22 3.54
CA ASP A 286 -0.84 -0.03 3.69
C ASP A 286 -1.14 -1.13 4.71
N ILE A 287 -0.34 -2.20 4.71
CA ILE A 287 -0.39 -3.23 5.76
C ILE A 287 -0.11 -2.60 7.14
N GLY A 288 0.89 -1.72 7.22
CA GLY A 288 1.28 -1.05 8.46
C GLY A 288 0.21 -0.11 9.00
N THR A 289 -0.38 0.72 8.15
CA THR A 289 -1.48 1.64 8.50
C THR A 289 -2.75 0.89 8.84
N THR A 290 -3.11 -0.15 8.07
CA THR A 290 -4.25 -1.02 8.37
C THR A 290 -4.14 -1.64 9.76
N ILE A 291 -2.95 -2.11 10.15
CA ILE A 291 -2.74 -2.63 11.52
C ILE A 291 -2.90 -1.52 12.56
N ARG A 292 -2.32 -0.35 12.32
CA ARG A 292 -2.34 0.82 13.23
C ARG A 292 -3.77 1.35 13.46
N ASP A 293 -4.51 1.56 12.39
CA ASP A 293 -5.74 2.37 12.37
C ASP A 293 -7.00 1.51 12.38
N LYS A 294 -6.98 0.33 11.74
CA LYS A 294 -8.15 -0.56 11.67
C LYS A 294 -8.05 -1.69 12.69
N ILE A 295 -6.96 -2.45 12.71
CA ILE A 295 -6.85 -3.66 13.54
C ILE A 295 -6.70 -3.33 15.02
N ILE A 296 -5.73 -2.52 15.42
CA ILE A 296 -5.46 -2.28 16.85
C ILE A 296 -6.66 -1.61 17.54
N PRO A 297 -7.34 -0.61 16.96
CA PRO A 297 -8.49 0.02 17.61
C PRO A 297 -9.73 -0.88 17.63
N HIS A 298 -9.97 -1.64 16.57
CA HIS A 298 -11.20 -2.44 16.38
C HIS A 298 -10.97 -3.96 16.43
N ALA A 299 -9.92 -4.43 17.13
CA ALA A 299 -9.50 -5.84 17.13
C ALA A 299 -10.63 -6.83 17.49
N VAL A 300 -11.54 -6.44 18.40
CA VAL A 300 -12.67 -7.28 18.78
C VAL A 300 -13.69 -7.41 17.65
N SER A 301 -14.01 -6.31 16.97
CA SER A 301 -14.93 -6.32 15.81
C SER A 301 -14.36 -7.10 14.63
N TRP A 302 -13.04 -7.04 14.40
CA TRP A 302 -12.36 -7.90 13.44
C TRP A 302 -12.40 -9.38 13.87
N PHE A 303 -12.17 -9.66 15.15
CA PHE A 303 -12.27 -11.02 15.69
C PHE A 303 -13.68 -11.62 15.57
N THR A 304 -14.73 -10.82 15.83
CA THR A 304 -16.13 -11.27 15.73
C THR A 304 -16.66 -11.26 14.30
N GLY A 305 -15.94 -10.63 13.36
CA GLY A 305 -16.34 -10.47 11.97
C GLY A 305 -17.34 -9.32 11.72
N GLU A 306 -17.68 -8.54 12.74
CA GLU A 306 -18.55 -7.36 12.61
C GLU A 306 -17.90 -6.27 11.75
N ALA A 307 -16.59 -6.09 11.86
CA ALA A 307 -15.86 -5.10 11.08
C ALA A 307 -15.83 -5.43 9.58
N ALA A 308 -15.76 -6.72 9.22
CA ALA A 308 -15.76 -7.17 7.83
C ALA A 308 -17.16 -7.17 7.20
N GLN A 309 -18.23 -7.19 8.01
CA GLN A 309 -19.62 -7.14 7.54
C GLN A 309 -20.17 -5.71 7.48
N GLY A 310 -19.53 -4.79 8.20
CA GLY A 310 -19.92 -3.40 8.31
C GLY A 310 -19.28 -2.52 7.25
N GLU A 311 -19.33 -2.92 5.97
CA GLU A 311 -19.02 -2.06 4.81
C GLU A 311 -19.84 -0.73 4.78
N ASP A 312 -20.65 -0.44 5.80
CA ASP A 312 -21.25 0.87 6.10
C ASP A 312 -20.32 1.82 6.89
N PHE A 313 -19.08 1.41 7.26
CA PHE A 313 -18.12 2.29 7.93
C PHE A 313 -17.20 3.05 6.96
N GLU A 314 -17.26 2.74 5.66
CA GLU A 314 -16.51 3.46 4.62
C GLU A 314 -17.27 4.67 4.04
N ASP A 315 -18.53 4.89 4.41
CA ASP A 315 -19.41 5.97 3.88
C ASP A 315 -19.41 7.26 4.75
N ILE A 316 -18.35 7.56 5.50
CA ILE A 316 -18.23 8.83 6.28
C ILE A 316 -17.10 9.73 5.78
N GLU A 317 -16.37 9.35 4.73
CA GLU A 317 -15.36 10.22 4.10
C GLU A 317 -15.76 10.51 2.64
N ASP A 318 -16.06 11.79 2.37
CA ASP A 318 -16.30 12.47 1.06
C ASP A 318 -17.65 12.31 0.33
N ASP A 319 -18.71 12.95 0.86
CA ASP A 319 -19.86 13.42 0.06
C ASP A 319 -19.95 14.96 0.10
N ASP A 320 -18.85 15.64 -0.23
CA ASP A 320 -18.73 17.09 -0.39
C ASP A 320 -18.20 17.45 -1.80
N ASP A 321 -18.67 16.77 -2.85
CA ASP A 321 -18.55 17.23 -4.25
C ASP A 321 -19.95 17.56 -4.82
N ASP A 322 -20.62 18.50 -4.14
CA ASP A 322 -21.66 19.35 -4.76
C ASP A 322 -20.93 20.42 -5.60
N GLU A 323 -20.58 20.12 -6.85
CA GLU A 323 -20.43 21.15 -7.88
C GLU A 323 -21.47 20.94 -8.99
N ASP A 324 -22.54 21.70 -8.84
CA ASP A 324 -23.52 22.06 -9.86
C ASP A 324 -22.82 22.52 -11.16
N GLU A 325 -22.98 21.79 -12.27
CA GLU A 325 -22.91 22.37 -13.62
C GLU A 325 -24.19 22.01 -14.40
N ASP A 326 -25.27 22.71 -14.06
CA ASP A 326 -26.35 23.00 -14.98
C ASP A 326 -25.86 24.05 -16.00
N GLU A 327 -25.51 23.63 -17.21
CA GLU A 327 -25.63 24.48 -18.41
C GLU A 327 -26.33 23.69 -19.53
N ASP A 328 -27.66 23.77 -19.51
CA ASP A 328 -28.51 23.72 -20.70
C ASP A 328 -28.09 24.85 -21.66
N GLU A 329 -27.83 24.56 -22.94
CA GLU A 329 -28.18 25.43 -24.08
C GLU A 329 -27.97 24.64 -25.40
N GLU A 330 -29.05 24.00 -25.87
CA GLU A 330 -29.87 24.41 -27.03
C GLU A 330 -29.38 23.85 -28.39
N GLU A 331 -30.15 22.91 -28.91
CA GLU A 331 -30.13 22.54 -30.33
C GLU A 331 -30.86 23.62 -31.14
N GLU A 332 -30.18 24.20 -32.13
CA GLU A 332 -30.83 24.74 -33.32
C GLU A 332 -30.06 24.34 -34.58
N ASP A 333 -30.70 23.51 -35.40
CA ASP A 333 -30.44 23.30 -36.81
C ASP A 333 -30.59 24.65 -37.58
N GLU A 334 -29.73 24.93 -38.55
CA GLU A 334 -30.16 25.45 -39.86
C GLU A 334 -29.05 25.35 -40.92
N ASP A 335 -29.42 24.73 -42.04
CA ASP A 335 -28.67 24.53 -43.27
C ASP A 335 -28.28 25.87 -43.94
N GLU A 336 -27.20 25.89 -44.73
CA GLU A 336 -27.25 26.35 -46.12
C GLU A 336 -25.95 26.05 -46.90
N ASP A 337 -26.17 25.64 -48.14
CA ASP A 337 -25.24 25.26 -49.21
C ASP A 337 -24.18 26.33 -49.54
N ASP A 338 -23.03 25.95 -50.12
CA ASP A 338 -22.86 25.92 -51.58
C ASP A 338 -21.38 25.82 -52.04
N ASP A 339 -21.21 24.90 -52.98
CA ASP A 339 -20.37 24.91 -54.19
C ASP A 339 -18.82 24.85 -54.24
N ASP A 340 -18.44 24.03 -55.25
CA ASP A 340 -17.28 24.08 -56.16
C ASP A 340 -15.92 23.51 -55.70
N GLU A 341 -15.19 22.67 -56.46
CA GLU A 341 -15.31 22.17 -57.84
C GLU A 341 -14.32 20.98 -58.05
N GLU A 342 -14.78 20.01 -58.85
CA GLU A 342 -14.11 19.35 -59.99
C GLU A 342 -13.17 18.12 -59.93
N GLU A 343 -13.53 17.19 -60.85
CA GLU A 343 -12.81 16.19 -61.66
C GLU A 343 -11.70 15.29 -61.04
N ASP A 344 -11.60 13.96 -61.27
CA ASP A 344 -11.81 13.25 -62.53
C ASP A 344 -11.73 11.71 -62.34
N LYS A 345 -12.19 11.00 -63.38
CA LYS A 345 -12.49 9.57 -63.49
C LYS A 345 -11.26 8.67 -63.59
N LYS A 346 -11.34 7.41 -63.10
CA LYS A 346 -10.98 6.20 -63.90
C LYS A 346 -11.77 4.94 -63.56
N VAL A 347 -12.07 4.22 -64.64
CA VAL A 347 -12.97 3.07 -64.85
C VAL A 347 -12.37 1.73 -64.41
N GLY A 348 -13.21 0.79 -63.92
CA GLY A 348 -12.82 -0.62 -63.77
C GLY A 348 -13.90 -1.65 -63.35
N LYS A 349 -14.73 -2.10 -64.32
CA LYS A 349 -15.39 -3.44 -64.44
C LYS A 349 -16.33 -4.03 -63.33
N SER A 350 -17.63 -3.94 -63.63
CA SER A 350 -18.62 -5.04 -63.76
C SER A 350 -18.39 -6.44 -63.11
N LYS A 351 -19.21 -6.83 -62.12
CA LYS A 351 -20.48 -7.64 -62.22
C LYS A 351 -20.85 -8.37 -60.90
N LYS A 352 -22.06 -8.04 -60.41
CA LYS A 352 -23.01 -8.68 -59.45
C LYS A 352 -23.34 -10.16 -59.80
N PRO A 353 -24.19 -10.94 -59.06
CA PRO A 353 -25.19 -10.55 -58.03
C PRO A 353 -25.29 -11.46 -56.76
N SER A 354 -25.82 -10.95 -55.64
CA SER A 354 -27.18 -11.20 -55.06
C SER A 354 -27.49 -12.68 -54.75
N ARG A 355 -28.04 -13.10 -53.60
CA ARG A 355 -29.28 -12.64 -52.94
C ARG A 355 -29.43 -13.48 -51.65
N SER A 356 -29.77 -12.88 -50.50
CA SER A 356 -31.10 -12.99 -49.83
C SER A 356 -31.47 -14.39 -49.30
N LYS A 357 -32.11 -14.60 -48.15
CA LYS A 357 -32.88 -13.75 -47.24
C LYS A 357 -33.40 -14.67 -46.12
N LYS A 358 -33.72 -14.05 -44.97
CA LYS A 358 -34.93 -14.24 -44.14
C LYS A 358 -35.06 -15.42 -43.16
N ASN A 359 -35.09 -14.99 -41.89
CA ASN A 359 -36.23 -15.01 -40.95
C ASN A 359 -36.65 -16.30 -40.25
N ALA A 360 -36.70 -16.14 -38.90
CA ALA A 360 -37.84 -16.40 -38.00
C ALA A 360 -38.20 -17.88 -37.72
N ARG A 361 -38.65 -18.30 -36.53
CA ARG A 361 -38.95 -17.71 -35.21
C ARG A 361 -39.53 -18.87 -34.36
N ALA A 362 -39.31 -18.85 -33.03
CA ALA A 362 -40.12 -19.49 -31.97
C ALA A 362 -40.19 -21.04 -31.94
N GLN A 363 -40.41 -21.76 -30.83
CA GLN A 363 -40.69 -21.47 -29.41
C GLN A 363 -40.53 -22.81 -28.63
N THR A 364 -40.11 -22.72 -27.36
CA THR A 364 -40.49 -23.54 -26.17
C THR A 364 -40.57 -25.08 -26.20
N GLY A 365 -40.05 -25.70 -25.13
CA GLY A 365 -40.68 -26.87 -24.49
C GLY A 365 -39.72 -27.97 -24.02
N GLU A 366 -39.57 -28.12 -22.70
CA GLU A 366 -39.07 -29.31 -22.00
C GLU A 366 -39.88 -30.57 -22.38
N ASP A 367 -39.25 -31.74 -22.48
CA ASP A 367 -39.25 -32.79 -21.43
C ASP A 367 -38.52 -34.06 -21.91
N GLN A 368 -38.19 -34.89 -20.93
CA GLN A 368 -37.41 -36.14 -20.91
C GLN A 368 -37.66 -37.18 -22.03
N GLU A 369 -36.59 -37.88 -22.44
CA GLU A 369 -36.53 -39.36 -22.47
C GLU A 369 -35.11 -39.87 -22.85
N ARG A 370 -34.56 -40.77 -22.01
CA ARG A 370 -33.43 -41.69 -22.27
C ARG A 370 -34.02 -43.04 -22.74
N PRO A 371 -33.25 -44.09 -23.19
CA PRO A 371 -31.84 -44.26 -23.61
C PRO A 371 -31.76 -45.01 -25.00
N PRO A 372 -30.68 -45.72 -25.45
CA PRO A 372 -30.11 -46.93 -24.84
C PRO A 372 -28.57 -47.10 -24.87
N GLU A 373 -28.13 -48.08 -24.09
CA GLU A 373 -26.79 -48.67 -23.94
C GLU A 373 -26.13 -49.17 -25.25
N CYS A 374 -24.79 -49.25 -25.27
CA CYS A 374 -24.11 -50.51 -25.60
C CYS A 374 -22.67 -50.61 -25.07
N LYS A 375 -22.39 -51.79 -24.51
CA LYS A 375 -21.13 -52.41 -24.00
C LYS A 375 -20.05 -52.49 -25.10
N GLN A 376 -18.76 -52.76 -24.90
CA GLN A 376 -17.96 -53.73 -24.11
C GLN A 376 -16.49 -53.32 -24.42
N GLN A 377 -15.48 -53.47 -23.57
CA GLN A 377 -14.92 -54.72 -23.08
C GLN A 377 -13.84 -54.41 -22.04
#